data_AF-A0A8S3GS55-F1
#
_entry.id   AF-A0A8S3GS55-F1
#
_cell.length_a   1.000
_cell.length_b   1.000
_cell.length_c   1.000
_cell.angle_alpha   90.00
_cell.angle_beta   90.00
_cell.angle_gamma   90.00
#
_symmetry.space_group_name_H-M   'P 1'
#
loop_
_entity.id
_entity.type
_entity.pdbx_description
1 polymer ?
#
loop_
_entity_poly.entity_id
_entity_poly.type
_entity_poly.pdbx_seq_one_letter_code
_entity_poly.pdbx_strand_id
1 'polypeptide(L)'
;MEYDEQSINKLAVDLRHLYSNNSAKLNIIDKFERDYCPQQAIRWYTRERFTYELLNQALRKLEADTIINMGFFLRDIHLQLQELHQQQTNSFQREKLNVYRGQGLEKMDFENLCRKKGGLLSFNNFLSTSKHRDTAIVFAESVSTKMGTVGILFEMSVDRAVSSAPFASIEQVSYFPTEDDVLFSMHTVFRIGEITKFDKNSSLYRVDLQLTSDDDEELRSLTNRIRVETPGDTGWKRLGQLLLTLQRSDKAAALYTTLLEQTSDESEKAHYYTQLGYIKTDEGDYMKAIEYYEKPYGIDQKTLPPNDPSLAVFYNNIGSV
;
A
#
# COMPACT_ATOMS: atom_id res chain seq x y z
N MET A 1 11.33 -5.71 -10.86
CA MET A 1 11.80 -5.84 -9.46
C MET A 1 11.34 -7.17 -8.88
N GLU A 2 12.18 -8.18 -8.99
CA GLU A 2 12.15 -9.29 -8.03
C GLU A 2 12.76 -8.76 -6.75
N TYR A 3 12.00 -8.74 -5.65
CA TYR A 3 12.58 -8.42 -4.37
C TYR A 3 13.39 -9.64 -3.89
N ASP A 4 14.70 -9.47 -3.89
CA ASP A 4 15.73 -10.44 -3.50
C ASP A 4 16.41 -10.04 -2.18
N GLU A 5 17.44 -10.79 -1.77
CA GLU A 5 18.25 -10.47 -0.59
C GLU A 5 18.88 -9.07 -0.64
N GLN A 6 19.14 -8.52 -1.83
CA GLN A 6 19.71 -7.18 -1.99
C GLN A 6 18.73 -6.10 -1.51
N SER A 7 17.42 -6.32 -1.68
CA SER A 7 16.39 -5.38 -1.22
C SER A 7 16.35 -5.28 0.31
N ILE A 8 16.54 -6.41 1.01
CA ILE A 8 16.60 -6.47 2.48
C ILE A 8 17.86 -5.76 2.98
N ASN A 9 19.02 -6.07 2.37
CA ASN A 9 20.30 -5.46 2.73
C ASN A 9 20.29 -3.94 2.53
N LYS A 10 19.73 -3.47 1.41
CA LYS A 10 19.58 -2.03 1.14
C LYS A 10 18.74 -1.35 2.22
N LEU A 11 17.58 -1.91 2.55
CA LEU A 11 16.73 -1.38 3.62
C LEU A 11 17.50 -1.36 4.96
N ALA A 12 18.22 -2.42 5.31
CA ALA A 12 18.99 -2.49 6.55
C ALA A 12 20.08 -1.40 6.62
N VAL A 13 20.81 -1.16 5.53
CA VAL A 13 21.81 -0.08 5.44
C VAL A 13 21.18 1.30 5.65
N ASP A 14 20.10 1.60 4.94
CA ASP A 14 19.38 2.89 5.06
C ASP A 14 18.91 3.13 6.51
N LEU A 15 18.39 2.08 7.16
CA LEU A 15 17.89 2.16 8.53
C LEU A 15 19.02 2.30 9.55
N ARG A 16 20.19 1.68 9.34
CA ARG A 16 21.37 1.87 10.20
C ARG A 16 21.85 3.32 10.16
N HIS A 17 21.82 3.96 8.99
CA HIS A 17 22.12 5.39 8.89
C HIS A 17 21.12 6.24 9.66
N LEU A 18 19.82 5.97 9.49
CA LEU A 18 18.74 6.72 10.15
C LEU A 18 18.75 6.57 11.68
N TYR A 19 19.11 5.39 12.19
CA TYR A 19 19.08 5.05 13.62
C TYR A 19 20.48 4.87 14.24
N SER A 20 21.50 5.48 13.66
CA SER A 20 22.91 5.41 14.11
C SER A 20 23.10 5.65 15.62
N ASN A 21 22.25 6.49 16.23
CA ASN A 21 22.32 6.82 17.66
C ASN A 21 21.43 5.94 18.58
N ASN A 22 20.76 4.90 18.05
CA ASN A 22 19.83 4.06 18.80
C ASN A 22 20.24 2.58 18.76
N SER A 23 21.04 2.16 19.73
CA SER A 23 21.57 0.79 19.83
C SER A 23 20.49 -0.29 19.88
N ALA A 24 19.34 -0.02 20.52
CA ALA A 24 18.23 -0.96 20.56
C ALA A 24 17.61 -1.20 19.17
N LYS A 25 17.44 -0.14 18.38
CA LYS A 25 16.93 -0.25 17.00
C LYS A 25 17.96 -0.91 16.08
N LEU A 26 19.25 -0.60 16.23
CA LEU A 26 20.32 -1.24 15.46
C LEU A 26 20.33 -2.76 15.66
N ASN A 27 20.22 -3.23 16.90
CA ASN A 27 20.14 -4.68 17.18
C ASN A 27 18.92 -5.35 16.51
N ILE A 28 17.79 -4.66 16.42
CA ILE A 28 16.59 -5.18 15.74
C ILE A 28 16.80 -5.21 14.23
N ILE A 29 17.45 -4.20 13.65
CA ILE A 29 17.79 -4.15 12.23
C ILE A 29 18.72 -5.30 11.85
N ASP A 30 19.78 -5.55 12.64
CA ASP A 30 20.71 -6.64 12.39
C ASP A 30 20.03 -8.02 12.46
N LYS A 31 19.09 -8.17 13.41
CA LYS A 31 18.28 -9.39 13.54
C LYS A 31 17.32 -9.54 12.37
N PHE A 32 16.71 -8.45 11.90
CA PHE A 32 15.82 -8.46 10.74
C PHE A 32 16.59 -8.85 9.47
N GLU A 33 17.75 -8.23 9.20
CA GLU A 33 18.57 -8.55 8.03
C GLU A 33 19.00 -10.02 8.00
N ARG A 34 19.37 -10.59 9.17
CA ARG A 34 19.85 -11.98 9.26
C ARG A 34 18.74 -13.03 9.26
N ASP A 35 17.64 -12.76 9.96
CA ASP A 35 16.63 -13.78 10.30
C ASP A 35 15.30 -13.60 9.53
N TYR A 36 15.17 -12.59 8.66
CA TYR A 36 13.96 -12.37 7.87
C TYR A 36 13.76 -13.46 6.80
N CYS A 37 12.50 -13.88 6.66
CA CYS A 37 12.08 -14.88 5.69
C CYS A 37 10.64 -14.56 5.26
N PRO A 38 10.28 -14.63 3.95
CA PRO A 38 8.95 -14.25 3.47
C PRO A 38 7.79 -14.98 4.18
N GLN A 39 7.96 -16.25 4.53
CA GLN A 39 6.95 -17.05 5.25
C GLN A 39 6.72 -16.60 6.69
N GLN A 40 7.54 -15.69 7.22
CA GLN A 40 7.40 -15.12 8.56
C GLN A 40 7.06 -13.62 8.53
N ALA A 41 6.64 -13.07 7.38
CA ALA A 41 6.40 -11.64 7.22
C ALA A 41 5.35 -11.11 8.21
N ILE A 42 4.21 -11.80 8.40
CA ILE A 42 3.17 -11.44 9.38
C ILE A 42 3.71 -11.54 10.81
N ARG A 43 4.56 -12.53 11.11
CA ARG A 43 5.21 -12.65 12.42
C ARG A 43 6.11 -11.45 12.70
N TRP A 44 6.90 -11.01 11.72
CA TRP A 44 7.72 -9.80 11.83
C TRP A 44 6.86 -8.53 11.93
N TYR A 45 5.73 -8.47 11.24
CA TYR A 45 4.78 -7.37 11.31
C TYR A 45 4.10 -7.26 12.69
N THR A 46 3.89 -8.37 13.39
CA THR A 46 3.21 -8.40 14.71
C THR A 46 4.17 -8.40 15.90
N ARG A 47 5.40 -8.92 15.74
CA ARG A 47 6.39 -9.08 16.81
C ARG A 47 7.06 -7.79 17.23
N GLU A 48 7.69 -7.14 16.28
CA GLU A 48 8.68 -6.11 16.54
C GLU A 48 8.01 -4.75 16.28
N ARG A 49 8.03 -3.86 17.27
CA ARG A 49 7.51 -2.49 17.09
C ARG A 49 8.17 -1.79 15.91
N PHE A 50 9.42 -2.13 15.62
CA PHE A 50 10.19 -1.51 14.57
C PHE A 50 9.56 -1.61 13.17
N THR A 51 9.37 -2.83 12.65
CA THR A 51 8.83 -3.09 11.30
C THR A 51 7.40 -2.61 11.17
N TYR A 52 6.58 -2.85 12.21
CA TYR A 52 5.21 -2.36 12.28
C TYR A 52 5.14 -0.83 12.28
N GLU A 53 5.87 -0.15 13.18
CA GLU A 53 5.85 1.31 13.30
C GLU A 53 6.42 1.97 12.07
N LEU A 54 7.55 1.48 11.56
CA LEU A 54 8.21 2.02 10.37
C LEU A 54 7.26 1.98 9.17
N LEU A 55 6.70 0.80 8.88
CA LEU A 55 5.79 0.64 7.75
C LEU A 55 4.51 1.46 7.93
N ASN A 56 3.86 1.38 9.09
CA ASN A 56 2.62 2.10 9.34
C ASN A 56 2.82 3.63 9.43
N GLN A 57 3.99 4.11 9.84
CA GLN A 57 4.33 5.52 9.76
C GLN A 57 4.50 5.93 8.30
N ALA A 58 5.28 5.17 7.52
CA ALA A 58 5.53 5.49 6.12
C ALA A 58 4.23 5.54 5.31
N LEU A 59 3.34 4.56 5.51
CA LEU A 59 2.02 4.53 4.88
C LEU A 59 1.12 5.70 5.31
N ARG A 60 1.12 6.07 6.60
CA ARG A 60 0.32 7.21 7.10
C ARG A 60 0.80 8.56 6.56
N LYS A 61 2.11 8.73 6.43
CA LYS A 61 2.73 9.96 5.94
C LYS A 61 2.97 9.97 4.43
N LEU A 62 2.63 8.88 3.74
CA LEU A 62 2.91 8.68 2.32
C LEU A 62 4.40 8.91 1.97
N GLU A 63 5.29 8.43 2.84
CA GLU A 63 6.75 8.48 2.66
C GLU A 63 7.14 7.47 1.57
N ALA A 64 7.00 7.87 0.31
CA ALA A 64 7.12 6.96 -0.83
C ALA A 64 8.47 6.21 -0.91
N ASP A 65 9.58 6.78 -0.42
CA ASP A 65 10.89 6.09 -0.44
C ASP A 65 10.89 4.89 0.50
N THR A 66 10.40 5.09 1.73
CA THR A 66 10.27 4.01 2.71
C THR A 66 9.25 2.97 2.23
N ILE A 67 8.14 3.38 1.62
CA ILE A 67 7.15 2.44 1.07
C ILE A 67 7.76 1.58 -0.05
N ILE A 68 8.51 2.21 -0.98
CA ILE A 68 9.17 1.49 -2.09
C ILE A 68 10.24 0.54 -1.53
N ASN A 69 11.09 1.01 -0.61
CA ASN A 69 12.14 0.19 0.02
C ASN A 69 11.55 -0.97 0.85
N MET A 70 10.39 -0.77 1.49
CA MET A 70 9.65 -1.81 2.20
C MET A 70 8.68 -2.58 1.30
N GLY A 71 8.71 -2.37 -0.01
CA GLY A 71 7.77 -2.98 -0.94
C GLY A 71 7.85 -4.51 -0.97
N PHE A 72 9.04 -5.08 -0.72
CA PHE A 72 9.21 -6.53 -0.54
C PHE A 72 8.41 -7.04 0.66
N PHE A 73 8.50 -6.32 1.79
CA PHE A 73 7.83 -6.69 3.01
C PHE A 73 6.31 -6.55 2.87
N LEU A 74 5.85 -5.49 2.21
CA LEU A 74 4.44 -5.31 1.83
C LEU A 74 3.91 -6.47 0.99
N ARG A 75 4.65 -6.86 -0.06
CA ARG A 75 4.34 -7.99 -0.92
C ARG A 75 4.27 -9.28 -0.11
N ASP A 76 5.27 -9.55 0.71
CA ASP A 76 5.38 -10.82 1.45
C ASP A 76 4.27 -10.95 2.50
N ILE A 77 3.91 -9.87 3.23
CA ILE A 77 2.74 -9.85 4.12
C ILE A 77 1.46 -10.14 3.31
N HIS A 78 1.29 -9.49 2.16
CA HIS A 78 0.10 -9.67 1.34
C HIS A 78 -0.01 -11.10 0.79
N LEU A 79 1.08 -11.68 0.28
CA LEU A 79 1.12 -13.05 -0.23
C LEU A 79 0.83 -14.07 0.88
N GLN A 80 1.46 -13.92 2.05
CA GLN A 80 1.20 -14.79 3.19
C GLN A 80 -0.26 -14.67 3.65
N LEU A 81 -0.82 -13.46 3.66
CA LEU A 81 -2.22 -13.24 4.02
C LEU A 81 -3.18 -13.86 3.01
N GLN A 82 -2.85 -13.80 1.72
CA GLN A 82 -3.63 -14.42 0.65
C GLN A 82 -3.62 -15.95 0.75
N GLU A 83 -2.46 -16.55 1.05
CA GLU A 83 -2.34 -17.99 1.29
C GLU A 83 -3.20 -18.42 2.48
N LEU A 84 -3.08 -17.72 3.62
CA LEU A 84 -3.89 -17.98 4.80
C LEU A 84 -5.39 -17.83 4.51
N HIS A 85 -5.78 -16.78 3.78
CA HIS A 85 -7.16 -16.55 3.38
C HIS A 85 -7.69 -17.74 2.56
N GLN A 86 -6.95 -18.23 1.57
CA GLN A 86 -7.37 -19.38 0.75
C GLN A 86 -7.53 -20.67 1.57
N GLN A 87 -6.57 -20.95 2.46
CA GLN A 87 -6.64 -22.12 3.36
C GLN A 87 -7.85 -22.05 4.28
N GLN A 88 -8.14 -20.85 4.77
CA GLN A 88 -9.22 -20.57 5.70
C GLN A 88 -10.58 -20.61 5.03
N THR A 89 -10.76 -19.98 3.86
CA THR A 89 -12.03 -19.91 3.13
C THR A 89 -12.62 -21.29 2.78
N ASN A 90 -11.79 -22.29 2.49
CA ASN A 90 -12.25 -23.67 2.22
C ASN A 90 -12.86 -24.37 3.45
N SER A 91 -12.57 -23.87 4.65
CA SER A 91 -12.97 -24.47 5.93
C SER A 91 -14.25 -23.84 6.52
N PHE A 92 -14.66 -22.66 6.04
CA PHE A 92 -15.75 -21.90 6.64
C PHE A 92 -17.11 -22.22 6.00
N GLN A 93 -18.07 -22.60 6.84
CA GLN A 93 -19.49 -22.42 6.52
C GLN A 93 -19.77 -20.94 6.23
N ARG A 94 -20.78 -20.66 5.40
CA ARG A 94 -21.21 -19.33 4.93
C ARG A 94 -21.73 -18.42 6.06
N GLU A 95 -20.91 -18.17 7.07
CA GLU A 95 -21.24 -17.33 8.21
C GLU A 95 -20.56 -15.97 8.10
N LYS A 96 -21.33 -14.94 8.47
CA LYS A 96 -20.82 -13.57 8.63
C LYS A 96 -19.81 -13.55 9.78
N LEU A 97 -18.69 -12.89 9.56
CA LEU A 97 -17.70 -12.63 10.60
C LEU A 97 -17.88 -11.20 11.11
N ASN A 98 -17.93 -11.04 12.42
CA ASN A 98 -17.85 -9.72 13.05
C ASN A 98 -16.46 -9.56 13.68
N VAL A 99 -15.79 -8.47 13.34
CA VAL A 99 -14.51 -8.08 13.94
C VAL A 99 -14.57 -6.64 14.41
N TYR A 100 -13.69 -6.31 15.35
CA TYR A 100 -13.74 -5.06 16.09
C TYR A 100 -12.38 -4.38 16.10
N ARG A 101 -12.39 -3.05 16.02
CA ARG A 101 -11.18 -2.24 16.16
C ARG A 101 -11.45 -0.97 16.96
N GLY A 102 -10.72 -0.81 18.05
CA GLY A 102 -10.70 0.44 18.81
C GLY A 102 -9.54 1.32 18.42
N GLN A 103 -9.81 2.61 18.21
CA GLN A 103 -8.76 3.60 18.01
C GLN A 103 -9.24 5.01 18.36
N GLY A 104 -8.30 5.94 18.53
CA GLY A 104 -8.60 7.37 18.49
C GLY A 104 -8.57 7.90 17.06
N LEU A 105 -9.41 8.88 16.79
CA LEU A 105 -9.42 9.64 15.55
C LEU A 105 -9.33 11.13 15.88
N GLU A 106 -8.61 11.91 15.07
CA GLU A 106 -8.60 13.36 15.25
C GLU A 106 -10.01 13.91 15.04
N LYS A 107 -10.37 14.97 15.78
CA LYS A 107 -11.73 15.52 15.72
C LYS A 107 -12.15 15.90 14.29
N MET A 108 -11.24 16.46 13.50
CA MET A 108 -11.50 16.84 12.12
C MET A 108 -11.76 15.62 11.22
N ASP A 109 -10.98 14.55 11.38
CA ASP A 109 -11.19 13.30 10.67
C ASP A 109 -12.50 12.62 11.08
N PHE A 110 -12.88 12.70 12.36
CA PHE A 110 -14.16 12.20 12.84
C PHE A 110 -15.35 12.99 12.27
N GLU A 111 -15.25 14.31 12.19
CA GLU A 111 -16.28 15.14 11.54
C GLU A 111 -16.40 14.82 10.05
N ASN A 112 -15.27 14.57 9.37
CA ASN A 112 -15.27 14.12 7.98
C ASN A 112 -15.92 12.74 7.83
N LEU A 113 -15.61 11.79 8.72
CA LEU A 113 -16.25 10.48 8.76
C LEU A 113 -17.77 10.59 8.92
N CYS A 114 -18.24 11.45 9.84
CA CYS A 114 -19.66 11.70 10.04
C CYS A 114 -20.37 12.26 8.79
N ARG A 115 -19.72 13.19 8.07
CA ARG A 115 -20.25 13.75 6.81
C ARG A 115 -20.28 12.75 5.66
N LYS A 116 -19.46 11.69 5.73
CA LYS A 116 -19.33 10.65 4.72
C LYS A 116 -20.08 9.37 5.09
N LYS A 117 -21.03 9.44 6.03
CA LYS A 117 -21.96 8.34 6.32
C LYS A 117 -22.59 7.81 5.02
N GLY A 118 -22.62 6.49 4.85
CA GLY A 118 -23.06 5.84 3.62
C GLY A 118 -22.00 5.78 2.51
N GLY A 119 -20.86 6.47 2.65
CA GLY A 119 -19.75 6.44 1.69
C GLY A 119 -18.75 5.30 1.94
N LEU A 120 -17.62 5.35 1.24
CA LEU A 120 -16.54 4.37 1.34
C LEU A 120 -15.45 4.82 2.33
N LEU A 121 -14.86 3.86 3.03
CA LEU A 121 -13.72 4.02 3.93
C LEU A 121 -12.68 2.93 3.64
N SER A 122 -11.43 3.33 3.44
CA SER A 122 -10.28 2.43 3.38
C SER A 122 -9.28 2.81 4.46
N PHE A 123 -8.49 1.82 4.92
CA PHE A 123 -7.36 2.07 5.80
C PHE A 123 -6.08 2.09 4.97
N ASN A 124 -5.13 2.97 5.33
CA ASN A 124 -3.88 3.10 4.58
C ASN A 124 -2.87 1.98 4.88
N ASN A 125 -3.22 1.02 5.73
CA ASN A 125 -2.35 -0.04 6.21
C ASN A 125 -3.05 -1.38 6.32
N PHE A 126 -2.28 -2.43 6.62
CA PHE A 126 -2.86 -3.70 7.02
C PHE A 126 -3.67 -3.48 8.28
N LEU A 127 -4.93 -3.86 8.22
CA LEU A 127 -5.87 -3.56 9.27
C LEU A 127 -5.94 -4.75 10.22
N SER A 128 -5.32 -4.62 11.39
CA SER A 128 -5.50 -5.56 12.51
C SER A 128 -6.82 -5.26 13.22
N THR A 129 -7.57 -6.31 13.49
CA THR A 129 -8.86 -6.30 14.16
C THR A 129 -8.93 -7.50 15.11
N SER A 130 -9.70 -7.37 16.19
CA SER A 130 -9.91 -8.47 17.13
C SER A 130 -11.28 -9.11 16.90
N LYS A 131 -11.40 -10.42 17.14
CA LYS A 131 -12.71 -11.09 17.26
C LYS A 131 -13.43 -10.73 18.57
N HIS A 132 -12.70 -10.16 19.54
CA HIS A 132 -13.22 -9.81 20.85
C HIS A 132 -13.56 -8.32 20.94
N ARG A 133 -14.86 -8.04 21.09
CA ARG A 133 -15.39 -6.67 21.18
C ARG A 133 -14.82 -5.88 22.36
N ASP A 134 -14.69 -6.52 23.53
CA ASP A 134 -14.24 -5.85 24.76
C ASP A 134 -12.78 -5.39 24.65
N THR A 135 -11.92 -6.20 24.03
CA THR A 135 -10.53 -5.83 23.73
C THR A 135 -10.48 -4.54 22.92
N ALA A 136 -11.28 -4.43 21.86
CA ALA A 136 -11.36 -3.23 21.04
C ALA A 136 -11.89 -2.00 21.81
N ILE A 137 -12.87 -2.18 22.70
CA ILE A 137 -13.37 -1.08 23.53
C ILE A 137 -12.27 -0.50 24.42
N VAL A 138 -11.49 -1.35 25.10
CA VAL A 138 -10.38 -0.91 25.96
C VAL A 138 -9.39 -0.06 25.16
N PHE A 139 -9.07 -0.46 23.92
CA PHE A 139 -8.21 0.35 23.05
C PHE A 139 -8.83 1.70 22.72
N ALA A 140 -10.10 1.76 22.34
CA ALA A 140 -10.78 3.01 21.99
C ALA A 140 -10.88 3.98 23.19
N GLU A 141 -11.16 3.45 24.38
CA GLU A 141 -11.23 4.22 25.63
C GLU A 141 -9.87 4.78 26.04
N SER A 142 -8.80 3.99 25.88
CA SER A 142 -7.43 4.41 26.24
C SER A 142 -6.99 5.69 25.52
N VAL A 143 -7.47 5.92 24.30
CA VAL A 143 -7.09 7.08 23.48
C VAL A 143 -8.01 8.28 23.72
N SER A 144 -9.24 8.06 24.21
CA SER A 144 -10.25 9.10 24.43
C SER A 144 -9.85 10.17 25.46
N THR A 145 -8.79 9.91 26.24
CA THR A 145 -8.21 10.82 27.23
C THR A 145 -7.36 11.93 26.61
N LYS A 146 -6.97 11.81 25.33
CA LYS A 146 -6.15 12.80 24.64
C LYS A 146 -7.00 13.96 24.11
N MET A 147 -6.56 15.18 24.39
CA MET A 147 -7.21 16.40 23.94
C MET A 147 -7.27 16.44 22.40
N GLY A 148 -8.46 16.68 21.83
CA GLY A 148 -8.64 16.80 20.37
C GLY A 148 -8.83 15.48 19.63
N THR A 149 -8.86 14.34 20.33
CA THR A 149 -9.17 13.03 19.73
C THR A 149 -10.52 12.49 20.20
N VAL A 150 -11.21 11.77 19.33
CA VAL A 150 -12.46 11.06 19.60
C VAL A 150 -12.17 9.57 19.63
N GLY A 151 -12.59 8.88 20.70
CA GLY A 151 -12.51 7.42 20.75
C GLY A 151 -13.54 6.80 19.83
N ILE A 152 -13.12 5.84 19.01
CA ILE A 152 -14.00 5.14 18.05
C ILE A 152 -13.83 3.64 18.20
N LEU A 153 -14.97 2.95 18.26
CA LEU A 153 -15.10 1.52 18.06
C LEU A 153 -15.67 1.28 16.65
N PHE A 154 -14.86 0.70 15.77
CA PHE A 154 -15.35 0.16 14.50
C PHE A 154 -15.90 -1.24 14.74
N GLU A 155 -17.17 -1.46 14.39
CA GLU A 155 -17.82 -2.77 14.36
C GLU A 155 -17.96 -3.19 12.89
N MET A 156 -17.20 -4.20 12.49
CA MET A 156 -17.03 -4.54 11.08
C MET A 156 -17.71 -5.86 10.76
N SER A 157 -18.70 -5.81 9.86
CA SER A 157 -19.42 -6.98 9.35
C SER A 157 -18.78 -7.44 8.04
N VAL A 158 -18.29 -8.68 8.04
CA VAL A 158 -17.56 -9.28 6.92
C VAL A 158 -18.35 -10.47 6.38
N ASP A 159 -18.83 -10.34 5.15
CA ASP A 159 -19.40 -11.46 4.41
C ASP A 159 -18.28 -12.20 3.67
N ARG A 160 -17.97 -13.41 4.13
CA ARG A 160 -16.89 -14.23 3.57
C ARG A 160 -17.16 -14.69 2.14
N ALA A 161 -18.43 -14.71 1.70
CA ALA A 161 -18.80 -15.23 0.39
C ALA A 161 -18.56 -14.22 -0.75
N VAL A 162 -18.47 -12.93 -0.44
CA VAL A 162 -18.47 -11.85 -1.44
C VAL A 162 -17.21 -10.97 -1.35
N SER A 163 -16.30 -11.27 -0.44
CA SER A 163 -15.07 -10.48 -0.26
C SER A 163 -14.07 -10.74 -1.38
N SER A 164 -13.68 -9.68 -2.09
CA SER A 164 -12.53 -9.71 -3.01
C SER A 164 -11.20 -9.40 -2.33
N ALA A 165 -11.23 -8.75 -1.16
CA ALA A 165 -10.03 -8.42 -0.39
C ALA A 165 -9.58 -9.61 0.49
N PRO A 166 -8.28 -9.97 0.50
CA PRO A 166 -7.75 -11.00 1.39
C PRO A 166 -7.79 -10.55 2.86
N PHE A 167 -8.28 -11.44 3.72
CA PHE A 167 -8.19 -11.33 5.17
C PHE A 167 -8.11 -12.71 5.80
N ALA A 168 -7.44 -12.83 6.94
CA ALA A 168 -7.32 -14.13 7.60
C ALA A 168 -7.14 -13.95 9.10
N SER A 169 -7.55 -14.96 9.87
CA SER A 169 -7.09 -15.10 11.24
C SER A 169 -5.59 -15.36 11.22
N ILE A 170 -4.84 -14.61 12.03
CA ILE A 170 -3.37 -14.70 12.09
C ILE A 170 -2.89 -15.39 13.37
N GLU A 171 -3.78 -15.99 14.16
CA GLU A 171 -3.49 -16.64 15.45
C GLU A 171 -2.27 -17.58 15.39
N GLN A 172 -2.15 -18.38 14.33
CA GLN A 172 -1.10 -19.39 14.20
C GLN A 172 0.25 -18.83 13.73
N VAL A 173 0.26 -17.65 13.11
CA VAL A 173 1.46 -17.06 12.49
C VAL A 173 1.91 -15.77 13.18
N SER A 174 1.04 -15.15 13.97
CA SER A 174 1.35 -13.93 14.70
C SER A 174 2.40 -14.22 15.77
N TYR A 175 3.02 -13.15 16.24
CA TYR A 175 3.91 -13.24 17.40
C TYR A 175 3.16 -13.40 18.71
N PHE A 176 1.93 -12.88 18.77
CA PHE A 176 1.03 -12.95 19.92
C PHE A 176 -0.19 -13.79 19.58
N PRO A 177 -0.09 -15.14 19.64
CA PRO A 177 -1.17 -16.03 19.22
C PRO A 177 -2.44 -15.85 20.07
N THR A 178 -2.31 -15.40 21.32
CA THR A 178 -3.43 -15.25 22.24
C THR A 178 -4.37 -14.07 21.94
N GLU A 179 -4.04 -13.20 20.98
CA GLU A 179 -4.84 -12.00 20.67
C GLU A 179 -6.06 -12.31 19.78
N ASP A 180 -6.07 -13.50 19.14
CA ASP A 180 -7.13 -13.95 18.22
C ASP A 180 -7.50 -12.90 17.15
N ASP A 181 -6.45 -12.32 16.56
CA ASP A 181 -6.56 -11.24 15.59
C ASP A 181 -6.93 -11.76 14.19
N VAL A 182 -7.67 -10.91 13.48
CA VAL A 182 -7.92 -11.01 12.04
C VAL A 182 -7.25 -9.82 11.36
N LEU A 183 -6.38 -10.12 10.38
CA LEU A 183 -5.66 -9.13 9.61
C LEU A 183 -6.30 -9.00 8.22
N PHE A 184 -6.52 -7.75 7.77
CA PHE A 184 -7.01 -7.46 6.42
C PHE A 184 -5.91 -6.81 5.58
N SER A 185 -5.95 -7.06 4.28
CA SER A 185 -5.04 -6.43 3.33
C SER A 185 -5.30 -4.93 3.18
N MET A 186 -4.28 -4.17 2.73
CA MET A 186 -4.32 -2.70 2.66
C MET A 186 -5.38 -2.13 1.70
N HIS A 187 -5.84 -2.90 0.71
CA HIS A 187 -6.84 -2.44 -0.27
C HIS A 187 -8.27 -2.82 0.14
N THR A 188 -8.48 -3.16 1.41
CA THR A 188 -9.81 -3.49 1.93
C THR A 188 -10.63 -2.21 2.09
N VAL A 189 -11.79 -2.17 1.44
CA VAL A 189 -12.72 -1.05 1.47
C VAL A 189 -14.00 -1.43 2.21
N PHE A 190 -14.46 -0.55 3.08
CA PHE A 190 -15.67 -0.70 3.86
C PHE A 190 -16.68 0.39 3.50
N ARG A 191 -17.96 0.02 3.50
CA ARG A 191 -19.09 0.94 3.46
C ARG A 191 -19.36 1.45 4.88
N ILE A 192 -19.43 2.76 5.04
CA ILE A 192 -19.73 3.41 6.32
C ILE A 192 -21.22 3.28 6.59
N GLY A 193 -21.59 2.54 7.63
CA GLY A 193 -22.97 2.36 8.10
C GLY A 193 -23.38 3.42 9.11
N GLU A 194 -24.03 3.00 10.19
CA GLU A 194 -24.46 3.90 11.25
C GLU A 194 -23.28 4.40 12.11
N ILE A 195 -23.38 5.67 12.53
CA ILE A 195 -22.43 6.29 13.46
C ILE A 195 -23.23 6.74 14.66
N THR A 196 -23.01 6.07 15.80
CA THR A 196 -23.80 6.27 17.02
C THR A 196 -22.91 6.50 18.21
N LYS A 197 -23.28 7.44 19.09
CA LYS A 197 -22.59 7.61 20.36
C LYS A 197 -22.85 6.39 21.26
N PHE A 198 -21.80 5.85 21.89
CA PHE A 198 -21.88 4.60 22.64
C PHE A 198 -22.78 4.72 23.87
N ASP A 199 -22.64 5.82 24.61
CA ASP A 199 -23.53 6.22 25.71
C ASP A 199 -23.55 7.77 25.82
N LYS A 200 -24.58 8.33 26.45
CA LYS A 200 -24.71 9.77 26.70
C LYS A 200 -23.49 10.35 27.41
N ASN A 201 -22.88 9.58 28.33
CA ASN A 201 -21.76 10.01 29.16
C ASN A 201 -20.38 9.60 28.60
N SER A 202 -20.32 8.73 27.60
CA SER A 202 -19.06 8.28 27.02
C SER A 202 -18.57 9.24 25.92
N SER A 203 -17.25 9.41 25.80
CA SER A 203 -16.62 10.07 24.65
C SER A 203 -16.44 9.13 23.45
N LEU A 204 -16.91 7.88 23.57
CA LEU A 204 -16.80 6.82 22.58
C LEU A 204 -17.94 6.86 21.56
N TYR A 205 -17.59 6.69 20.29
CA TYR A 205 -18.53 6.48 19.20
C TYR A 205 -18.37 5.07 18.64
N ARG A 206 -19.50 4.46 18.29
CA ARG A 206 -19.55 3.25 17.47
C ARG A 206 -19.75 3.65 16.01
N VAL A 207 -18.99 3.01 15.13
CA VAL A 207 -19.12 3.15 13.67
C VAL A 207 -19.28 1.76 13.08
N ASP A 208 -20.42 1.53 12.45
CA ASP A 208 -20.69 0.28 11.75
C ASP A 208 -20.00 0.32 10.39
N LEU A 209 -19.24 -0.71 10.06
CA LEU A 209 -18.57 -0.86 8.77
C LEU A 209 -18.98 -2.18 8.13
N GLN A 210 -19.37 -2.13 6.86
CA GLN A 210 -19.65 -3.34 6.09
C GLN A 210 -18.57 -3.53 5.04
N LEU A 211 -17.97 -4.72 4.98
CA LEU A 211 -17.01 -5.03 3.93
C LEU A 211 -17.69 -4.95 2.57
N THR A 212 -17.08 -4.21 1.64
CA THR A 212 -17.58 -4.09 0.26
C THR A 212 -17.19 -5.29 -0.59
N SER A 213 -17.86 -5.45 -1.73
CA SER A 213 -17.54 -6.43 -2.75
C SER A 213 -17.37 -5.76 -4.11
N ASP A 214 -16.94 -6.52 -5.11
CA ASP A 214 -16.78 -6.03 -6.48
C ASP A 214 -18.11 -5.58 -7.14
N ASP A 215 -19.25 -5.95 -6.54
CA ASP A 215 -20.59 -5.53 -6.97
C ASP A 215 -20.98 -4.13 -6.47
N ASP A 216 -20.19 -3.54 -5.56
CA ASP A 216 -20.44 -2.20 -5.05
C ASP A 216 -20.22 -1.14 -6.14
N GLU A 217 -21.29 -0.41 -6.50
CA GLU A 217 -21.31 0.48 -7.67
C GLU A 217 -20.33 1.67 -7.52
N GLU A 218 -20.26 2.27 -6.34
CA GLU A 218 -19.35 3.39 -6.10
C GLU A 218 -17.90 2.94 -6.07
N LEU A 219 -17.62 1.78 -5.47
CA LEU A 219 -16.28 1.20 -5.49
C LEU A 219 -15.85 0.91 -6.92
N ARG A 220 -16.71 0.30 -7.73
CA ARG A 220 -16.45 0.01 -9.14
C ARG A 220 -16.20 1.30 -9.93
N SER A 221 -16.99 2.34 -9.71
CA SER A 221 -16.80 3.66 -10.34
C SER A 221 -15.45 4.27 -9.97
N LEU A 222 -15.09 4.24 -8.68
CA LEU A 222 -13.79 4.70 -8.19
C LEU A 222 -12.62 3.90 -8.78
N THR A 223 -12.70 2.58 -8.77
CA THR A 223 -11.68 1.69 -9.35
C THR A 223 -11.50 1.96 -10.84
N ASN A 224 -12.58 2.16 -11.59
CA ASN A 224 -12.50 2.49 -13.01
C ASN A 224 -11.83 3.84 -13.25
N ARG A 225 -12.18 4.85 -12.45
CA ARG A 225 -11.54 6.17 -12.53
C ARG A 225 -10.04 6.09 -12.26
N ILE A 226 -9.62 5.39 -11.21
CA ILE A 226 -8.20 5.20 -10.88
C ILE A 226 -7.48 4.49 -12.04
N ARG A 227 -8.08 3.46 -12.65
CA ARG A 227 -7.49 2.76 -13.81
C ARG A 227 -7.33 3.67 -15.04
N VAL A 228 -8.24 4.61 -15.24
CA VAL A 228 -8.16 5.60 -16.34
C VAL A 228 -7.09 6.66 -16.05
N GLU A 229 -6.97 7.12 -14.80
CA GLU A 229 -5.98 8.12 -14.39
C GLU A 229 -4.55 7.52 -14.26
N THR A 230 -4.43 6.21 -14.05
CA THR A 230 -3.14 5.48 -13.95
C THR A 230 -3.05 4.36 -14.97
N PRO A 231 -3.01 4.67 -16.29
CA PRO A 231 -2.87 3.67 -17.32
C PRO A 231 -1.54 2.91 -17.19
N GLY A 232 -1.57 1.62 -17.50
CA GLY A 232 -0.39 0.76 -17.49
C GLY A 232 -0.78 -0.70 -17.61
N ASP A 233 -0.02 -1.44 -18.42
CA ASP A 233 -0.14 -2.89 -18.60
C ASP A 233 0.44 -3.67 -17.40
N THR A 234 1.46 -3.11 -16.73
CA THR A 234 2.06 -3.67 -15.51
C THR A 234 1.79 -2.78 -14.29
N GLY A 235 1.81 -3.38 -13.09
CA GLY A 235 1.68 -2.64 -11.83
C GLY A 235 2.78 -1.56 -11.65
N TRP A 236 3.97 -1.79 -12.20
CA TRP A 236 5.09 -0.85 -12.14
C TRP A 236 4.87 0.38 -13.02
N LYS A 237 4.36 0.21 -14.25
CA LYS A 237 4.02 1.36 -15.11
C LYS A 237 2.91 2.20 -14.48
N ARG A 238 1.90 1.56 -13.88
CA ARG A 238 0.85 2.27 -13.12
C ARG A 238 1.41 3.03 -11.93
N LEU A 239 2.35 2.44 -11.19
CA LEU A 239 3.02 3.12 -10.07
C LEU A 239 3.81 4.34 -10.54
N GLY A 240 4.57 4.21 -11.64
CA GLY A 240 5.30 5.33 -12.23
C GLY A 240 4.35 6.47 -12.63
N GLN A 241 3.26 6.16 -13.33
CA GLN A 241 2.25 7.15 -13.71
C GLN A 241 1.57 7.80 -12.51
N LEU A 242 1.29 7.02 -11.45
CA LEU A 242 0.76 7.55 -10.20
C LEU A 242 1.74 8.53 -9.55
N LEU A 243 3.03 8.20 -9.49
CA LEU A 243 4.07 9.09 -8.94
C LEU A 243 4.14 10.41 -9.71
N LEU A 244 4.02 10.38 -11.04
CA LEU A 244 3.94 11.59 -11.87
C LEU A 244 2.69 12.42 -11.57
N THR A 245 1.53 11.76 -11.45
CA THR A 245 0.26 12.42 -11.11
C THR A 245 0.31 13.09 -9.74
N LEU A 246 1.07 12.50 -8.80
CA LEU A 246 1.34 13.04 -7.46
C LEU A 246 2.48 14.07 -7.43
N GLN A 247 3.01 14.49 -8.58
CA GLN A 247 4.15 15.42 -8.71
C GLN A 247 5.41 14.95 -7.95
N ARG A 248 5.68 13.65 -7.99
CA ARG A 248 6.90 13.00 -7.46
C ARG A 248 7.79 12.54 -8.61
N SER A 249 8.21 13.49 -9.45
CA SER A 249 8.97 13.24 -10.68
C SER A 249 10.34 12.59 -10.40
N ASP A 250 10.99 13.00 -9.31
CA ASP A 250 12.24 12.43 -8.79
C ASP A 250 12.13 10.91 -8.55
N LYS A 251 11.03 10.48 -7.91
CA LYS A 251 10.79 9.07 -7.59
C LYS A 251 10.36 8.28 -8.80
N ALA A 252 9.54 8.87 -9.66
CA ALA A 252 9.19 8.27 -10.94
C ALA A 252 10.44 8.01 -11.78
N ALA A 253 11.38 8.96 -11.83
CA ALA A 253 12.65 8.79 -12.55
C ALA A 253 13.52 7.69 -11.93
N ALA A 254 13.65 7.65 -10.60
CA ALA A 254 14.37 6.58 -9.92
C ALA A 254 13.77 5.20 -10.23
N LEU A 255 12.43 5.08 -10.16
CA LEU A 255 11.71 3.85 -10.48
C LEU A 255 11.97 3.41 -11.93
N TYR A 256 11.79 4.30 -12.91
CA TYR A 256 11.98 3.96 -14.32
C TYR A 256 13.44 3.63 -14.64
N THR A 257 14.41 4.26 -13.97
CA THR A 257 15.83 3.92 -14.10
C THR A 257 16.11 2.51 -13.58
N THR A 258 15.60 2.15 -12.40
CA THR A 258 15.75 0.79 -11.87
C THR A 258 15.06 -0.26 -12.75
N LEU A 259 13.86 0.03 -13.27
CA LEU A 259 13.17 -0.89 -14.17
C LEU A 259 13.93 -1.09 -15.48
N LEU A 260 14.50 -0.01 -16.02
CA LEU A 260 15.34 -0.03 -17.22
C LEU A 260 16.58 -0.92 -17.05
N GLU A 261 17.25 -0.85 -15.90
CA GLU A 261 18.42 -1.69 -15.58
C GLU A 261 18.07 -3.18 -15.43
N GLN A 262 16.85 -3.48 -14.98
CA GLN A 262 16.41 -4.86 -14.70
C GLN A 262 15.76 -5.55 -15.89
N THR A 263 15.16 -4.81 -16.82
CA THR A 263 14.46 -5.41 -17.96
C THR A 263 15.43 -5.78 -19.08
N SER A 264 15.26 -6.98 -19.65
CA SER A 264 15.89 -7.38 -20.91
C SER A 264 14.99 -7.12 -22.12
N ASP A 265 13.73 -6.75 -21.89
CA ASP A 265 12.75 -6.49 -22.94
C ASP A 265 12.96 -5.10 -23.55
N GLU A 266 13.29 -5.06 -24.84
CA GLU A 266 13.58 -3.83 -25.55
C GLU A 266 12.35 -2.90 -25.69
N SER A 267 11.13 -3.45 -25.76
CA SER A 267 9.89 -2.66 -25.80
C SER A 267 9.62 -2.00 -24.45
N GLU A 268 9.87 -2.71 -23.35
CA GLU A 268 9.80 -2.11 -22.01
C GLU A 268 10.85 -1.01 -21.82
N LYS A 269 12.08 -1.23 -22.28
CA LYS A 269 13.13 -0.19 -22.25
C LYS A 269 12.72 1.06 -23.00
N ALA A 270 12.16 0.92 -24.20
CA ALA A 270 11.66 2.04 -24.99
C ALA A 270 10.61 2.86 -24.21
N HIS A 271 9.69 2.19 -23.51
CA HIS A 271 8.73 2.86 -22.62
C HIS A 271 9.43 3.62 -21.49
N TYR A 272 10.34 2.98 -20.73
CA TYR A 272 11.01 3.62 -19.60
C TYR A 272 11.86 4.81 -20.01
N TYR A 273 12.60 4.70 -21.12
CA TYR A 273 13.32 5.84 -21.69
C TYR A 273 12.40 7.00 -22.07
N THR A 274 11.25 6.71 -22.68
CA THR A 274 10.26 7.73 -23.03
C THR A 274 9.75 8.46 -21.77
N GLN A 275 9.45 7.72 -20.69
CA GLN A 275 9.03 8.32 -19.43
C GLN A 275 10.13 9.17 -18.77
N LEU A 276 11.39 8.71 -18.81
CA LEU A 276 12.53 9.49 -18.33
C LEU A 276 12.74 10.77 -19.14
N GLY A 277 12.54 10.70 -20.46
CA GLY A 277 12.54 11.87 -21.35
C GLY A 277 11.50 12.90 -20.92
N TYR A 278 10.25 12.46 -20.70
CA TYR A 278 9.18 13.37 -20.25
C TYR A 278 9.51 14.04 -18.93
N ILE A 279 10.04 13.28 -17.96
CA ILE A 279 10.45 13.84 -16.67
C ILE A 279 11.55 14.89 -16.86
N LYS A 280 12.53 14.65 -17.72
CA LYS A 280 13.61 15.62 -17.98
C LYS A 280 13.14 16.86 -18.73
N THR A 281 12.16 16.72 -19.62
CA THR A 281 11.49 17.86 -20.27
C THR A 281 10.81 18.75 -19.21
N ASP A 282 10.03 18.16 -18.30
CA ASP A 282 9.35 18.88 -17.23
C ASP A 282 10.33 19.55 -16.24
N GLU A 283 11.49 18.93 -16.00
CA GLU A 283 12.57 19.49 -15.18
C GLU A 283 13.39 20.58 -15.89
N GLY A 284 13.22 20.76 -17.20
CA GLY A 284 13.97 21.70 -18.02
C GLY A 284 15.37 21.23 -18.43
N ASP A 285 15.74 19.97 -18.18
CA ASP A 285 16.99 19.36 -18.63
C ASP A 285 16.82 18.79 -20.05
N TYR A 286 16.63 19.72 -21.00
CA TYR A 286 16.29 19.40 -22.39
C TYR A 286 17.35 18.55 -23.11
N MET A 287 18.63 18.72 -22.76
CA MET A 287 19.71 17.91 -23.33
C MET A 287 19.57 16.45 -22.93
N LYS A 288 19.31 16.15 -21.65
CA LYS A 288 19.04 14.77 -21.22
C LYS A 288 17.71 14.25 -21.74
N ALA A 289 16.70 15.10 -21.87
CA ALA A 289 15.41 14.70 -22.45
C ALA A 289 15.59 14.17 -23.88
N ILE A 290 16.33 14.90 -24.72
CA ILE A 290 16.65 14.47 -26.10
C ILE A 290 17.44 13.16 -26.08
N GLU A 291 18.48 13.05 -25.24
CA GLU A 291 19.25 11.80 -25.12
C GLU A 291 18.35 10.60 -24.78
N TYR A 292 17.38 10.79 -23.88
CA TYR A 292 16.44 9.74 -23.54
C TYR A 292 15.45 9.43 -24.67
N TYR A 293 14.95 10.42 -25.41
CA TYR A 293 14.05 10.17 -26.55
C TYR A 293 14.73 9.52 -27.75
N GLU A 294 16.05 9.67 -27.90
CA GLU A 294 16.81 8.99 -28.95
C GLU A 294 17.00 7.48 -28.70
N LYS A 295 16.99 7.01 -27.45
CA LYS A 295 17.17 5.58 -27.14
C LYS A 295 16.01 4.71 -27.67
N PRO A 296 14.72 5.01 -27.42
CA PRO A 296 13.59 4.29 -27.99
C PRO A 296 13.63 4.25 -29.52
N TYR A 297 13.96 5.39 -30.15
CA TYR A 297 14.09 5.48 -31.60
C TYR A 297 15.12 4.46 -32.13
N GLY A 298 16.29 4.37 -31.50
CA GLY A 298 17.33 3.41 -31.89
C GLY A 298 16.96 1.94 -31.65
N ILE A 299 16.04 1.65 -30.72
CA ILE A 299 15.50 0.31 -30.48
C ILE A 299 14.51 -0.04 -31.59
N ASP A 300 13.51 0.81 -31.81
CA ASP A 300 12.42 0.55 -32.74
C ASP A 300 12.87 0.64 -34.20
N GLN A 301 13.91 1.43 -34.52
CA GLN A 301 14.49 1.45 -35.87
C GLN A 301 15.12 0.11 -36.28
N LYS A 302 15.52 -0.74 -35.32
CA LYS A 302 16.08 -2.07 -35.62
C LYS A 302 14.99 -3.10 -35.91
N THR A 303 13.78 -2.89 -35.42
CA THR A 303 12.67 -3.85 -35.48
C THR A 303 11.61 -3.43 -36.50
N LEU A 304 11.45 -2.13 -36.76
CA LEU A 304 10.45 -1.56 -37.64
C LEU A 304 11.03 -1.08 -38.98
N PRO A 305 10.23 -1.08 -40.06
CA PRO A 305 10.60 -0.46 -41.33
C PRO A 305 10.90 1.05 -41.17
N PRO A 306 11.80 1.65 -41.97
CA PRO A 306 12.16 3.07 -41.87
C PRO A 306 10.99 4.07 -41.99
N ASN A 307 9.88 3.67 -42.60
CA ASN A 307 8.69 4.50 -42.80
C ASN A 307 7.53 4.09 -41.87
N ASP A 308 7.80 3.34 -40.79
CA ASP A 308 6.76 2.96 -39.84
C ASP A 308 6.22 4.20 -39.10
N PRO A 309 4.89 4.42 -39.09
CA PRO A 309 4.29 5.57 -38.41
C PRO A 309 4.61 5.64 -36.91
N SER A 310 4.94 4.52 -36.26
CA SER A 310 5.28 4.47 -34.84
C SER A 310 6.56 5.25 -34.53
N LEU A 311 7.47 5.37 -35.50
CA LEU A 311 8.71 6.15 -35.35
C LEU A 311 8.43 7.67 -35.26
N ALA A 312 7.28 8.15 -35.75
CA ALA A 312 6.92 9.57 -35.71
C ALA A 312 6.69 10.09 -34.29
N VAL A 313 6.30 9.22 -33.35
CA VAL A 313 6.09 9.58 -31.94
C VAL A 313 7.39 10.10 -31.33
N PHE A 314 8.53 9.49 -31.65
CA PHE A 314 9.83 9.91 -31.11
C PHE A 314 10.30 11.24 -31.68
N TYR A 315 10.13 11.47 -32.98
CA TYR A 315 10.43 12.77 -33.59
C TYR A 315 9.56 13.88 -33.03
N ASN A 316 8.27 13.61 -32.77
CA ASN A 316 7.39 14.57 -32.12
C ASN A 316 7.86 14.87 -30.69
N ASN A 317 8.26 13.86 -29.92
CA ASN A 317 8.80 14.07 -28.57
C ASN A 317 10.09 14.91 -28.61
N ILE A 318 11.05 14.58 -29.49
CA ILE A 318 12.29 15.37 -29.66
C ILE A 318 11.98 16.80 -30.10
N GLY A 319 11.07 16.99 -31.06
CA GLY A 319 10.68 18.31 -31.54
C GLY A 319 9.83 19.13 -30.55
N SER A 320 9.26 18.49 -29.53
CA SER A 320 8.48 19.15 -28.47
C SER A 320 9.33 19.69 -27.32
N VAL A 321 10.59 19.24 -27.23
CA VAL A 321 11.61 19.73 -26.29
C VAL A 321 12.14 21.08 -26.76
#